data_AF-A0A7S0W1F2-F1
#
_entry.id   AF-A0A7S0W1F2-F1
#
_cell.length_a   1.000
_cell.length_b   1.000
_cell.length_c   1.000
_cell.angle_alpha   90.00
_cell.angle_beta   90.00
_cell.angle_gamma   90.00
#
_symmetry.space_group_name_H-M   'P 1'
#
loop_
_entity.id
_entity.type
_entity.pdbx_description
1 polymer ?
#
loop_
_entity_poly.entity_id
_entity_poly.type
_entity_poly.pdbx_seq_one_letter_code
_entity_poly.pdbx_strand_id
1 'polypeptide(L)'
;GVRCEVKISGNDQFLVAAGSLSLAVLMGNRLATGELAAAQSRVDLLGVAVSSVMLLTVFARADIQAREKQSVQLAGVEQDEVDTALPEAAQRILRFAAQTLIKVAASTKSVAIVHRGRTVARQGIMGRAQQVELGPIVDKACADGSQAYLADLQILPGRKEFTYLPANTQALIIEPFGESSALVI
;
A
#
# COMPACT_ATOMS: atom_id res chain seq x y z
N GLY A 1 2.32 -10.92 -11.26
CA GLY A 1 0.98 -11.26 -10.76
C GLY A 1 0.99 -11.16 -9.25
N VAL A 2 0.17 -10.28 -8.68
CA VAL A 2 0.05 -10.13 -7.23
C VAL A 2 -0.66 -11.38 -6.70
N ARG A 3 0.00 -12.14 -5.83
CA ARG A 3 -0.59 -13.30 -5.16
C ARG A 3 -1.23 -12.80 -3.87
N CYS A 4 -2.55 -12.65 -3.87
CA CYS A 4 -3.31 -12.30 -2.67
C CYS A 4 -3.47 -13.55 -1.80
N GLU A 5 -3.14 -13.45 -0.51
CA GLU A 5 -3.41 -14.50 0.46
C GLU A 5 -4.56 -14.05 1.35
N VAL A 6 -5.64 -14.83 1.39
CA VAL A 6 -6.78 -14.57 2.28
C VAL A 6 -6.44 -15.17 3.63
N LYS A 7 -6.26 -14.33 4.65
CA LYS A 7 -5.94 -14.78 6.01
C LYS A 7 -7.22 -14.90 6.83
N ILE A 8 -7.66 -16.14 7.08
CA ILE A 8 -8.82 -16.44 7.93
C ILE A 8 -8.32 -16.73 9.35
N SER A 9 -8.82 -15.99 10.34
CA SER A 9 -8.47 -16.20 11.76
C SER A 9 -8.92 -17.58 12.26
N GLY A 10 -8.27 -18.13 13.30
CA GLY A 10 -8.57 -19.47 13.81
C GLY A 10 -10.03 -19.66 14.25
N ASN A 11 -10.66 -18.61 14.81
CA ASN A 11 -12.08 -18.64 15.16
C ASN A 11 -13.00 -18.58 13.92
N ASP A 12 -12.55 -17.92 12.86
CA ASP A 12 -13.32 -17.77 11.62
C ASP A 12 -13.26 -19.06 10.77
N GLN A 13 -12.18 -19.84 10.87
CA GLN A 13 -12.09 -21.17 10.25
C GLN A 13 -13.18 -22.11 10.77
N PHE A 14 -13.46 -22.07 12.08
CA PHE A 14 -14.55 -22.84 12.68
C PHE A 14 -15.91 -22.42 12.14
N LEU A 15 -16.18 -21.11 12.01
CA LEU A 15 -17.44 -20.60 11.46
C LEU A 15 -17.63 -20.99 9.99
N VAL A 16 -16.57 -20.99 9.19
CA VAL A 16 -16.62 -21.46 7.80
C VAL A 16 -16.90 -22.96 7.74
N ALA A 17 -16.21 -23.76 8.55
CA ALA A 17 -16.43 -25.20 8.61
C ALA A 17 -17.86 -25.54 9.07
N ALA A 18 -18.34 -24.88 10.12
CA ALA A 18 -19.70 -25.07 10.63
C ALA A 18 -20.76 -24.64 9.59
N GLY A 19 -20.65 -23.44 9.01
CA GLY A 19 -21.60 -22.94 8.03
C GLY A 19 -21.63 -23.77 6.74
N SER A 20 -20.47 -24.20 6.24
CA SER A 20 -20.39 -25.07 5.06
C SER A 20 -20.92 -26.47 5.33
N LEU A 21 -20.63 -27.06 6.50
CA LEU A 21 -21.17 -28.35 6.90
C LEU A 21 -22.69 -28.30 7.08
N SER A 22 -23.22 -27.24 7.71
CA SER A 22 -24.66 -27.03 7.84
C SER A 22 -25.37 -26.94 6.49
N LEU A 23 -24.81 -26.21 5.52
CA LEU A 23 -25.33 -26.16 4.15
C LEU A 23 -25.29 -27.53 3.46
N ALA A 24 -24.21 -28.28 3.60
CA ALA A 24 -24.08 -29.61 2.99
C ALA A 24 -25.09 -30.60 3.56
N VAL A 25 -25.31 -30.59 4.88
CA VAL A 25 -26.30 -31.44 5.56
C VAL A 25 -27.71 -31.08 5.12
N LEU A 26 -28.07 -29.79 5.06
CA LEU A 26 -29.39 -29.34 4.57
C LEU A 26 -29.62 -29.73 3.11
N MET A 27 -28.59 -29.61 2.26
CA MET A 27 -28.69 -30.00 0.86
C MET A 27 -28.86 -31.51 0.71
N GLY A 28 -28.12 -32.30 1.49
CA GLY A 28 -28.28 -33.76 1.54
C GLY A 28 -29.67 -34.19 2.02
N ASN A 29 -30.17 -33.56 3.10
CA ASN A 29 -31.52 -33.82 3.62
C ASN A 29 -32.61 -33.52 2.58
N ARG A 30 -32.45 -32.42 1.83
CA ARG A 30 -33.38 -32.01 0.78
C ARG A 30 -33.37 -32.94 -0.44
N LEU A 31 -32.22 -33.50 -0.80
CA LEU A 31 -32.13 -34.49 -1.90
C LEU A 31 -32.73 -35.84 -1.50
N ALA A 32 -32.65 -36.22 -0.22
CA ALA A 32 -33.17 -37.49 0.28
C ALA A 32 -34.69 -37.45 0.56
N THR A 33 -35.28 -36.26 0.77
CA THR A 33 -36.68 -36.11 1.17
C THR A 33 -37.55 -35.64 0.00
N GLY A 34 -38.43 -36.51 -0.51
CA GLY A 34 -39.30 -36.22 -1.66
C GLY A 34 -40.49 -35.31 -1.35
N GLU A 35 -41.21 -35.52 -0.24
CA GLU A 35 -42.29 -34.65 0.23
C GLU A 35 -41.94 -34.03 1.58
N LEU A 36 -41.97 -32.70 1.65
CA LEU A 36 -41.64 -31.94 2.85
C LEU A 36 -42.91 -31.64 3.66
N ALA A 37 -42.89 -31.99 4.94
CA ALA A 37 -43.87 -31.43 5.87
C ALA A 37 -43.70 -29.90 5.96
N ALA A 38 -44.80 -29.16 6.13
CA ALA A 38 -44.79 -27.70 6.17
C ALA A 38 -43.87 -27.13 7.29
N ALA A 39 -43.69 -27.86 8.39
CA ALA A 39 -42.75 -27.52 9.46
C ALA A 39 -41.28 -27.71 9.02
N GLN A 40 -40.98 -28.79 8.28
CA GLN A 40 -39.64 -29.09 7.79
C GLN A 40 -39.15 -28.02 6.81
N SER A 41 -40.00 -27.57 5.88
CA SER A 41 -39.66 -26.52 4.93
C SER A 41 -39.29 -25.19 5.58
N ARG A 42 -39.88 -24.86 6.75
CA ARG A 42 -39.60 -23.61 7.48
C ARG A 42 -38.26 -23.68 8.20
N VAL A 43 -37.93 -24.83 8.79
CA VAL A 43 -36.65 -25.06 9.46
C VAL A 43 -35.51 -25.07 8.45
N ASP A 44 -35.68 -25.70 7.28
CA ASP A 44 -34.67 -25.69 6.21
C ASP A 44 -34.36 -24.26 5.73
N LEU A 45 -35.38 -23.41 5.57
CA LEU A 45 -35.21 -22.01 5.18
C LEU A 45 -34.40 -21.22 6.23
N LEU A 46 -34.72 -21.41 7.52
CA LEU A 46 -33.98 -20.78 8.61
C LEU A 46 -32.53 -21.29 8.68
N GLY A 47 -32.31 -22.59 8.45
CA GLY A 47 -30.98 -23.20 8.43
C GLY A 47 -30.10 -22.65 7.31
N VAL A 48 -30.64 -22.46 6.11
CA VAL A 48 -29.93 -21.83 5.00
C VAL A 48 -29.61 -20.36 5.32
N ALA A 49 -30.56 -19.62 5.91
CA ALA A 49 -30.34 -18.23 6.29
C ALA A 49 -29.21 -18.09 7.31
N VAL A 50 -29.22 -18.90 8.38
CA VAL A 50 -28.17 -18.88 9.42
C VAL A 50 -26.80 -19.26 8.84
N SER A 51 -26.74 -20.31 8.03
CA SER A 51 -25.49 -20.74 7.40
C SER A 51 -24.92 -19.68 6.45
N SER A 52 -25.79 -18.99 5.71
CA SER A 52 -25.40 -17.90 4.82
C SER A 52 -24.84 -16.70 5.58
N VAL A 53 -25.48 -16.32 6.70
CA VAL A 53 -25.01 -15.22 7.56
C VAL A 53 -23.65 -15.55 8.19
N MET A 54 -23.43 -16.80 8.62
CA MET A 54 -22.13 -17.23 9.14
C MET A 54 -21.01 -17.07 8.10
N LEU A 55 -21.24 -17.55 6.87
CA LEU A 55 -20.25 -17.44 5.79
C LEU A 55 -20.01 -15.98 5.39
N LEU A 56 -21.07 -15.18 5.25
CA LEU A 56 -20.96 -13.75 4.94
C LEU A 56 -20.21 -12.98 6.01
N THR A 57 -20.41 -13.31 7.29
CA THR A 57 -19.69 -12.67 8.40
C THR A 57 -18.18 -12.90 8.30
N VAL A 58 -17.77 -14.12 7.93
CA VAL A 58 -16.35 -14.44 7.74
C VAL A 58 -15.81 -13.75 6.49
N PHE A 59 -16.52 -13.79 5.38
CA PHE A 59 -16.07 -13.11 4.15
C PHE A 59 -16.00 -11.59 4.31
N ALA A 60 -16.92 -10.98 5.05
CA ALA A 60 -16.87 -9.55 5.34
C ALA A 60 -15.68 -9.16 6.23
N ARG A 61 -15.13 -10.10 6.99
CA ARG A 61 -13.97 -9.90 7.88
C ARG A 61 -12.67 -10.48 7.34
N ALA A 62 -12.72 -11.17 6.21
CA ALA A 62 -11.55 -11.74 5.58
C ALA A 62 -10.68 -10.59 5.06
N ASP A 63 -9.63 -10.27 5.81
CA ASP A 63 -8.71 -9.21 5.46
C ASP A 63 -7.87 -9.67 4.24
N ILE A 64 -8.05 -8.98 3.11
CA ILE A 64 -7.23 -9.19 1.91
C ILE A 64 -5.97 -8.36 2.10
N GLN A 65 -5.01 -8.89 2.86
CA GLN A 65 -3.73 -8.23 3.00
C GLN A 65 -2.91 -8.46 1.72
N ALA A 66 -2.67 -7.39 0.98
CA ALA A 66 -1.68 -7.40 -0.08
C ALA A 66 -0.32 -7.75 0.55
N ARG A 67 0.33 -8.79 0.04
CA ARG A 67 1.66 -9.17 0.53
C ARG A 67 2.62 -8.00 0.31
N GLU A 68 3.07 -7.39 1.40
CA GLU A 68 4.05 -6.31 1.34
C GLU A 68 5.33 -6.81 0.64
N LYS A 69 5.84 -6.01 -0.30
CA LYS A 69 7.09 -6.31 -1.00
C LYS A 69 8.21 -6.32 0.04
N GLN A 70 8.99 -7.40 0.09
CA GLN A 70 10.09 -7.52 1.06
C GLN A 70 10.99 -6.29 0.96
N SER A 71 11.27 -5.67 2.10
CA SER A 71 12.15 -4.51 2.18
C SER A 71 13.55 -4.90 1.68
N VAL A 72 14.01 -4.20 0.64
CA VAL A 72 15.34 -4.40 0.08
C VAL A 72 16.27 -3.35 0.69
N GLN A 73 17.50 -3.76 1.02
CA GLN A 73 18.55 -2.81 1.40
C GLN A 73 18.87 -1.94 0.18
N LEU A 74 18.62 -0.64 0.30
CA LEU A 74 18.88 0.29 -0.79
C LEU A 74 20.38 0.44 -1.03
N ALA A 75 20.78 0.39 -2.30
CA ALA A 75 22.16 0.52 -2.74
C ALA A 75 22.46 2.00 -3.01
N GLY A 76 22.81 2.73 -1.96
CA GLY A 76 23.10 4.16 -2.03
C GLY A 76 24.01 4.65 -0.92
N VAL A 77 24.14 5.96 -0.81
CA VAL A 77 24.92 6.64 0.24
C VAL A 77 23.96 7.36 1.16
N GLU A 78 24.17 7.24 2.47
CA GLU A 78 23.41 8.02 3.45
C GLU A 78 23.78 9.51 3.32
N GLN A 79 22.76 10.35 3.17
CA GLN A 79 22.88 11.79 3.00
C GLN A 79 22.00 12.52 4.02
N ASP A 80 22.45 13.70 4.46
CA ASP A 80 21.68 14.65 5.26
C ASP A 80 21.93 16.07 4.74
N GLU A 81 21.48 16.33 3.52
CA GLU A 81 21.69 17.58 2.81
C GLU A 81 20.42 18.45 2.90
N VAL A 82 20.59 19.72 3.25
CA VAL A 82 19.54 20.74 3.17
C VAL A 82 20.16 22.03 2.64
N ASP A 83 19.44 22.74 1.78
CA ASP A 83 19.90 23.98 1.17
C ASP A 83 20.27 25.01 2.25
N THR A 84 21.55 25.37 2.27
CA THR A 84 22.13 26.31 3.22
C THR A 84 21.67 27.75 2.99
N ALA A 85 21.07 28.05 1.83
CA ALA A 85 20.47 29.35 1.54
C ALA A 85 19.16 29.60 2.32
N LEU A 86 18.57 28.57 2.92
CA LEU A 86 17.35 28.69 3.72
C LEU A 86 17.64 29.24 5.12
N PRO A 87 16.67 29.94 5.75
CA PRO A 87 16.77 30.31 7.16
C PRO A 87 17.00 29.08 8.06
N GLU A 88 17.81 29.22 9.13
CA GLU A 88 18.13 28.10 10.03
C GLU A 88 16.88 27.42 10.62
N ALA A 89 15.84 28.19 10.90
CA ALA A 89 14.56 27.65 11.36
C ALA A 89 13.93 26.70 10.33
N ALA A 90 13.94 27.08 9.04
CA ALA A 90 13.41 26.27 7.96
C ALA A 90 14.26 25.01 7.74
N GLN A 91 15.60 25.14 7.78
CA GLN A 91 16.49 23.99 7.68
C GLN A 91 16.22 22.95 8.77
N ARG A 92 16.00 23.40 10.00
CA ARG A 92 15.71 22.53 11.15
C ARG A 92 14.39 21.80 10.99
N ILE A 93 13.34 22.49 10.53
CA ILE A 93 12.03 21.89 10.28
C ILE A 93 12.12 20.86 9.17
N LEU A 94 12.81 21.17 8.07
CA LEU A 94 13.00 20.23 6.96
C LEU A 94 13.75 18.98 7.41
N ARG A 95 14.87 19.14 8.14
CA ARG A 95 15.61 17.99 8.66
C ARG A 95 14.76 17.15 9.59
N PHE A 96 14.05 17.79 10.51
CA PHE A 96 13.16 17.12 11.43
C PHE A 96 12.05 16.36 10.71
N ALA A 97 11.39 16.97 9.73
CA ALA A 97 10.30 16.38 8.98
C ALA A 97 10.75 15.14 8.20
N ALA A 98 11.82 15.23 7.43
CA ALA A 98 12.31 14.09 6.66
C ALA A 98 12.82 12.96 7.55
N GLN A 99 13.57 13.28 8.61
CA GLN A 99 14.03 12.25 9.55
C GLN A 99 12.85 11.58 10.27
N THR A 100 11.80 12.34 10.59
CA THR A 100 10.56 11.78 11.14
C THR A 100 9.92 10.82 10.15
N LEU A 101 9.80 11.20 8.87
CA LEU A 101 9.27 10.32 7.83
C LEU A 101 10.07 9.03 7.71
N ILE A 102 11.40 9.10 7.64
CA ILE A 102 12.28 7.93 7.52
C ILE A 102 12.18 7.01 8.76
N LYS A 103 11.99 7.58 9.95
CA LYS A 103 11.90 6.82 11.21
C LYS A 103 10.53 6.19 11.42
N VAL A 104 9.45 6.90 11.07
CA VAL A 104 8.07 6.48 11.34
C VAL A 104 7.51 5.62 10.21
N ALA A 105 7.80 5.95 8.95
CA ALA A 105 7.37 5.16 7.81
C ALA A 105 8.37 4.02 7.57
N ALA A 106 7.99 2.79 7.92
CA ALA A 106 8.88 1.62 7.87
C ALA A 106 9.52 1.38 6.48
N SER A 107 8.80 1.72 5.41
CA SER A 107 9.21 1.55 4.01
C SER A 107 9.99 2.73 3.44
N THR A 108 9.93 3.92 4.04
CA THR A 108 10.62 5.12 3.52
C THR A 108 12.07 5.13 3.99
N LYS A 109 12.99 5.23 3.03
CA LYS A 109 14.44 5.26 3.29
C LYS A 109 15.13 6.43 2.61
N SER A 110 14.42 7.17 1.76
CA SER A 110 14.95 8.27 0.96
C SER A 110 13.90 9.37 0.95
N VAL A 111 14.28 10.61 1.18
CA VAL A 111 13.39 11.77 1.12
C VAL A 111 14.09 12.87 0.33
N ALA A 112 13.53 13.25 -0.81
CA ALA A 112 14.04 14.31 -1.67
C ALA A 112 12.98 15.40 -1.83
N ILE A 113 13.36 16.64 -1.60
CA ILE A 113 12.47 17.80 -1.69
C ILE A 113 13.03 18.74 -2.75
N VAL A 114 12.17 19.10 -3.70
CA VAL A 114 12.49 20.06 -4.76
C VAL A 114 11.48 21.21 -4.71
N HIS A 115 11.98 22.43 -4.86
CA HIS A 115 11.17 23.64 -4.89
C HIS A 115 11.66 24.55 -6.01
N ARG A 116 10.75 24.90 -6.93
CA ARG A 116 11.04 25.74 -8.10
C ARG A 116 12.26 25.25 -8.89
N GLY A 117 12.34 23.92 -9.10
CA GLY A 117 13.45 23.28 -9.82
C GLY A 117 14.79 23.26 -9.07
N ARG A 118 14.84 23.69 -7.81
CA ARG A 118 16.03 23.63 -6.95
C ARG A 118 15.87 22.55 -5.90
N THR A 119 16.92 21.78 -5.68
CA THR A 119 16.97 20.79 -4.60
C THR A 119 17.05 21.50 -3.26
N VAL A 120 16.05 21.27 -2.40
CA VAL A 120 15.92 21.89 -1.08
C VAL A 120 16.44 20.99 0.01
N ALA A 121 16.16 19.69 -0.07
CA ALA A 121 16.62 18.72 0.90
C ALA A 121 16.77 17.33 0.27
N ARG A 122 17.78 16.59 0.71
CA ARG A 122 18.02 15.19 0.36
C ARG A 122 18.49 14.45 1.60
N GLN A 123 17.66 13.56 2.12
CA GLN A 123 17.91 12.88 3.39
C GLN A 123 17.64 11.37 3.29
N GLY A 124 18.48 10.57 3.96
CA GLY A 124 18.42 9.11 3.93
C GLY A 124 19.32 8.51 2.84
N ILE A 125 18.96 7.34 2.32
CA ILE A 125 19.77 6.61 1.35
C ILE A 125 19.54 7.19 -0.04
N MET A 126 20.54 7.85 -0.61
CA MET A 126 20.43 8.53 -1.90
C MET A 126 21.28 7.88 -2.99
N GLY A 127 20.90 8.16 -4.24
CA GLY A 127 21.70 7.86 -5.43
C GLY A 127 22.89 8.80 -5.59
N ARG A 128 23.65 8.59 -6.67
CA ARG A 128 24.89 9.35 -6.94
C ARG A 128 24.64 10.77 -7.44
N ALA A 129 23.51 11.03 -8.10
CA ALA A 129 23.22 12.35 -8.61
C ALA A 129 22.91 13.30 -7.45
N GLN A 130 23.63 14.43 -7.39
CA GLN A 130 23.48 15.41 -6.31
C GLN A 130 22.23 16.28 -6.47
N GLN A 131 21.81 16.50 -7.72
CA GLN A 131 20.69 17.35 -8.04
C GLN A 131 19.44 16.51 -8.30
N VAL A 132 18.33 16.91 -7.68
CA VAL A 132 16.99 16.39 -7.95
C VAL A 132 16.47 17.11 -9.19
N GLU A 133 16.66 16.47 -10.34
CA GLU A 133 16.11 16.95 -11.61
C GLU A 133 14.64 16.57 -11.72
N LEU A 134 13.81 17.55 -12.07
CA LEU A 134 12.40 17.32 -12.36
C LEU A 134 12.29 16.67 -13.74
N GLY A 135 11.78 15.44 -13.76
CA GLY A 135 11.44 14.73 -14.99
C GLY A 135 9.97 14.89 -15.37
N PRO A 136 9.58 14.41 -16.57
CA PRO A 136 8.21 14.53 -17.06
C PRO A 136 7.14 13.94 -16.12
N ILE A 137 7.47 12.92 -15.34
CA ILE A 137 6.50 12.32 -14.41
C ILE A 137 6.24 13.23 -13.22
N VAL A 138 7.30 13.83 -12.67
CA VAL A 138 7.17 14.76 -11.54
C VAL A 138 6.48 16.05 -11.99
N ASP A 139 6.85 16.58 -13.16
CA ASP A 139 6.19 17.77 -13.73
C ASP A 139 4.71 17.54 -13.98
N LYS A 140 4.34 16.36 -14.50
CA LYS A 140 2.94 15.99 -14.67
C LYS A 140 2.20 15.92 -13.33
N ALA A 141 2.80 15.33 -12.31
CA ALA A 141 2.19 15.28 -10.96
C ALA A 141 2.01 16.69 -10.38
N CYS A 142 2.99 17.58 -10.56
CA CYS A 142 2.89 18.98 -10.17
C CYS A 142 1.80 19.74 -10.95
N ALA A 143 1.70 19.53 -12.26
CA ALA A 143 0.68 20.15 -13.11
C ALA A 143 -0.74 19.66 -12.78
N ASP A 144 -0.89 18.36 -12.54
CA ASP A 144 -2.17 17.76 -12.14
C ASP A 144 -2.52 18.09 -10.67
N GLY A 145 -1.56 18.57 -9.88
CA GLY A 145 -1.71 18.86 -8.45
C GLY A 145 -2.09 17.63 -7.62
N SER A 146 -1.80 16.43 -8.13
CA SER A 146 -2.23 15.16 -7.54
C SER A 146 -1.05 14.26 -7.21
N GLN A 147 -1.17 13.56 -6.08
CA GLN A 147 -0.17 12.60 -5.64
C GLN A 147 -0.03 11.47 -6.67
N ALA A 148 1.21 11.13 -7.02
CA ALA A 148 1.50 10.01 -7.91
C ALA A 148 2.25 8.90 -7.15
N TYR A 149 1.71 7.68 -7.19
CA TYR A 149 2.35 6.49 -6.61
C TYR A 149 2.88 5.57 -7.70
N LEU A 150 4.18 5.28 -7.66
CA LEU A 150 4.86 4.40 -8.60
C LEU A 150 5.30 3.12 -7.85
N ALA A 151 4.51 2.06 -7.96
CA ALA A 151 4.71 0.82 -7.18
C ALA A 151 5.86 -0.08 -7.64
N ASP A 152 6.30 0.05 -8.89
CA ASP A 152 7.42 -0.73 -9.41
C ASP A 152 8.29 0.10 -10.34
N LEU A 153 9.31 0.73 -9.75
CA LEU A 153 10.26 1.53 -10.50
C LEU A 153 11.13 0.67 -11.42
N GLN A 154 11.36 -0.61 -11.09
CA GLN A 154 12.30 -1.45 -11.85
C GLN A 154 11.84 -1.73 -13.27
N ILE A 155 10.52 -1.79 -13.47
CA ILE A 155 9.89 -2.01 -14.78
C ILE A 155 9.46 -0.71 -15.47
N LEU A 156 9.59 0.43 -14.79
CA LEU A 156 9.14 1.73 -15.31
C LEU A 156 10.12 2.24 -16.38
N PRO A 157 9.68 2.48 -17.64
CA PRO A 157 10.55 2.99 -18.70
C PRO A 157 11.16 4.36 -18.36
N GLY A 158 10.38 5.19 -17.66
CA GLY A 158 10.76 6.55 -17.22
C GLY A 158 11.68 6.59 -16.00
N ARG A 159 12.07 5.45 -15.40
CA ARG A 159 12.89 5.40 -14.17
C ARG A 159 14.19 6.21 -14.24
N LYS A 160 14.71 6.45 -15.45
CA LYS A 160 15.94 7.23 -15.66
C LYS A 160 15.85 8.67 -15.13
N GLU A 161 14.66 9.20 -14.87
CA GLU A 161 14.52 10.54 -14.24
C GLU A 161 14.92 10.54 -12.75
N PHE A 162 14.83 9.39 -12.07
CA PHE A 162 15.10 9.27 -10.62
C PHE A 162 16.55 8.91 -10.31
N THR A 163 17.53 9.49 -11.01
CA THR A 163 18.97 9.19 -10.82
C THR A 163 19.51 9.56 -9.43
N TYR A 164 18.81 10.48 -8.75
CA TYR A 164 19.10 10.96 -7.40
C TYR A 164 18.62 9.99 -6.31
N LEU A 165 17.73 9.06 -6.64
CA LEU A 165 17.39 7.92 -5.78
C LEU A 165 18.33 6.75 -6.06
N PRO A 166 18.46 5.79 -5.13
CA PRO A 166 19.19 4.57 -5.41
C PRO A 166 18.73 3.92 -6.73
N ALA A 167 19.65 3.18 -7.38
CA ALA A 167 19.22 2.05 -8.22
C ALA A 167 18.41 1.09 -7.32
N ASN A 168 17.94 -0.10 -7.64
CA ASN A 168 17.15 -0.94 -6.68
C ASN A 168 15.95 -0.32 -5.87
N THR A 169 15.61 0.97 -5.96
CA THR A 169 14.40 1.58 -5.39
C THR A 169 13.18 0.85 -5.95
N GLN A 170 12.32 0.39 -5.05
CA GLN A 170 11.20 -0.47 -5.42
C GLN A 170 9.97 0.35 -5.84
N ALA A 171 9.64 1.35 -5.04
CA ALA A 171 8.50 2.21 -5.22
C ALA A 171 8.85 3.63 -4.78
N LEU A 172 8.09 4.60 -5.26
CA LEU A 172 8.17 5.97 -4.77
C LEU A 172 6.80 6.64 -4.78
N ILE A 173 6.67 7.67 -3.96
CA ILE A 173 5.53 8.58 -3.92
C ILE A 173 6.02 9.97 -4.30
N ILE A 174 5.26 10.64 -5.17
CA ILE A 174 5.44 12.04 -5.53
C ILE A 174 4.27 12.81 -4.94
N GLU A 175 4.56 13.68 -3.99
CA GLU A 175 3.59 14.58 -3.37
C GLU A 175 3.86 16.01 -3.86
N PRO A 176 3.07 16.54 -4.81
CA PRO A 176 3.24 17.89 -5.30
C PRO A 176 2.79 18.91 -4.25
N PHE A 177 3.53 20.02 -4.13
CA PHE A 177 3.14 21.17 -3.30
C PHE A 177 3.39 22.48 -4.07
N GLY A 178 2.61 22.66 -5.13
CA GLY A 178 2.71 23.80 -6.06
C GLY A 178 3.27 23.41 -7.43
N GLU A 179 3.28 24.36 -8.37
CA GLU A 179 3.50 24.11 -9.81
C GLU A 179 4.87 23.54 -10.19
N SER A 180 5.89 23.72 -9.34
CA SER A 180 7.26 23.21 -9.59
C SER A 180 7.94 22.76 -8.31
N SER A 181 7.14 22.22 -7.39
CA SER A 181 7.65 21.72 -6.11
C SER A 181 7.02 20.38 -5.80
N ALA A 182 7.87 19.44 -5.40
CA ALA A 182 7.45 18.08 -5.11
C ALA A 182 8.30 17.51 -3.98
N LEU A 183 7.66 16.65 -3.20
CA LEU A 183 8.29 15.78 -2.23
C LEU A 183 8.30 14.38 -2.84
N VAL A 184 9.48 13.78 -2.93
CA VAL A 184 9.69 12.44 -3.49
C VAL A 184 10.22 11.55 -2.37
N ILE A 185 9.49 10.49 -2.06
CA ILE A 185 9.80 9.54 -0.97
C ILE A 185 9.73 8.08 -1.41
#